data_AF-A0A653EFK6-F1
#
_entry.id   AF-A0A653EFK6-F1
#
_cell.length_a   1.000
_cell.length_b   1.000
_cell.length_c   1.000
_cell.angle_alpha   90.00
_cell.angle_beta   90.00
_cell.angle_gamma   90.00
#
_symmetry.space_group_name_H-M   'P 1'
#
loop_
_entity.id
_entity.type
_entity.pdbx_description
1 polymer ?
#
loop_
_entity_poly.entity_id
_entity_poly.type
_entity_poly.pdbx_seq_one_letter_code
_entity_poly.pdbx_strand_id
1 'polypeptide(L)' 'MTGNLSYQIEHHLYPDLPSNRLAQIAPRVRQVCDKYHLPYTSGPLLTQVAKAWRTIATLSLPAR' A
#
# COMPACT_ATOMS: atom_id res chain seq x y z
N MET A 1 -8.98 -6.82 -4.57
CA MET A 1 -8.11 -5.72 -5.04
C MET A 1 -8.99 -4.51 -5.33
N THR A 2 -8.59 -3.31 -4.90
CA THR A 2 -9.39 -2.07 -5.01
C THR A 2 -8.88 -1.16 -6.14
N GLY A 3 -8.51 -1.77 -7.27
CA GLY A 3 -7.93 -1.04 -8.40
C GLY A 3 -6.58 -0.41 -8.06
N ASN A 4 -6.34 0.80 -8.56
CA ASN A 4 -5.05 1.50 -8.47
C ASN A 4 -4.60 1.81 -7.03
N LEU A 5 -5.54 1.89 -6.07
CA LEU A 5 -5.19 2.07 -4.66
C LEU A 5 -4.43 0.87 -4.08
N SER A 6 -4.52 -0.31 -4.70
CA SER A 6 -3.76 -1.50 -4.28
C SER A 6 -2.31 -1.51 -4.76
N TYR A 7 -1.89 -0.54 -5.59
CA TYR A 7 -0.56 -0.49 -6.23
C TYR A 7 0.23 0.79 -5.89
N GLN A 8 0.13 1.24 -4.64
CA GLN A 8 0.79 2.47 -4.21
C GLN A 8 2.32 2.36 -4.25
N ILE A 9 2.88 1.21 -3.92
CA ILE A 9 4.34 1.00 -3.97
C ILE A 9 4.84 1.14 -5.41
N GLU A 10 4.15 0.50 -6.35
CA GLU A 10 4.43 0.57 -7.78
C GLU A 10 4.27 1.99 -8.32
N HIS A 11 3.24 2.72 -7.88
CA HIS A 11 3.00 4.10 -8.31
C HIS A 11 4.12 5.04 -7.88
N HIS A 12 4.65 4.89 -6.66
CA HIS A 12 5.77 5.72 -6.19
C HIS A 12 7.11 5.34 -6.85
N LEU A 13 7.28 4.07 -7.23
CA LEU A 13 8.48 3.61 -7.92
C LEU A 13 8.47 3.98 -9.42
N TYR A 14 7.30 4.01 -10.04
CA TYR A 14 7.10 4.33 -11.45
C TYR A 14 5.94 5.34 -11.63
N PRO A 15 6.14 6.62 -11.27
CA PRO A 15 5.09 7.63 -11.33
C PRO A 15 4.57 7.89 -12.75
N ASP A 16 5.42 7.70 -13.76
CA ASP A 16 5.08 7.90 -15.18
C ASP A 16 4.33 6.69 -15.80
N LEU A 17 4.27 5.55 -15.11
CA LEU A 17 3.57 4.37 -15.61
C LEU A 17 2.05 4.56 -15.42
N PRO A 18 1.22 4.42 -16.47
CA PRO A 18 -0.21 4.59 -16.33
C PRO A 18 -0.77 3.51 -15.40
N SER A 19 -1.74 3.90 -14.57
CA SER A 19 -2.13 3.10 -13.41
C SER A 19 -2.70 1.72 -13.77
N ASN A 20 -3.31 1.58 -14.95
CA ASN A 20 -3.79 0.31 -15.50
C ASN A 20 -2.69 -0.73 -15.74
N ARG A 21 -1.41 -0.31 -15.80
CA ARG A 21 -0.26 -1.20 -15.98
C ARG A 21 0.48 -1.52 -14.69
N LEU A 22 0.17 -0.87 -13.57
CA LEU A 22 0.84 -1.10 -12.28
C LEU A 22 0.70 -2.57 -11.81
N ALA A 23 -0.46 -3.19 -12.08
CA ALA A 23 -0.69 -4.60 -11.77
C ALA A 23 0.32 -5.54 -12.44
N GLN A 24 0.85 -5.17 -13.61
CA GLN A 24 1.78 -6.01 -14.37
C GLN A 24 3.18 -5.98 -13.77
N ILE A 25 3.59 -4.87 -13.14
CA ILE A 25 4.90 -4.72 -12.52
C ILE A 25 4.92 -5.15 -11.05
N ALA A 26 3.77 -5.21 -10.40
CA ALA A 26 3.64 -5.58 -8.99
C ALA A 26 4.34 -6.90 -8.59
N PRO A 27 4.27 -8.01 -9.37
CA PRO A 27 4.99 -9.23 -9.05
C PRO A 27 6.52 -9.04 -9.02
N ARG A 28 7.05 -8.23 -9.94
CA ARG A 28 8.48 -7.92 -10.01
C ARG A 28 8.92 -7.04 -8.85
N VAL A 29 8.10 -6.05 -8.47
CA VAL A 29 8.36 -5.20 -7.31
C VAL A 29 8.35 -6.04 -6.03
N ARG A 30 7.39 -6.95 -5.87
CA ARG A 30 7.34 -7.87 -4.72
C ARG A 30 8.60 -8.73 -4.61
N GLN A 31 9.07 -9.32 -5.72
CA GLN A 31 10.32 -10.10 -5.73
C GLN A 31 11.54 -9.27 -5.30
N VAL A 32 11.60 -8.00 -5.69
CA VAL A 32 12.67 -7.08 -5.25
C VAL A 32 12.56 -6.81 -3.74
N CYS A 33 11.35 -6.55 -3.24
CA CYS A 33 11.13 -6.39 -1.80
C CYS A 33 11.55 -7.64 -1.03
N ASP A 34 11.18 -8.84 -1.50
CA ASP A 34 11.55 -10.10 -0.85
C ASP A 34 13.08 -10.30 -0.84
N LYS A 35 13.75 -10.00 -1.97
CA LYS A 35 15.22 -10.11 -2.11
C LYS A 35 15.96 -9.23 -1.10
N TYR A 36 15.45 -8.04 -0.82
CA TYR A 36 16.08 -7.08 0.08
C TYR A 36 15.45 -7.06 1.48
N HIS A 37 14.60 -8.04 1.80
CA HIS A 37 13.88 -8.13 3.08
C HIS A 37 13.08 -6.86 3.43
N LEU A 38 12.52 -6.21 2.41
CA LEU A 38 11.68 -5.02 2.56
C LEU A 38 10.20 -5.43 2.73
N PRO A 39 9.45 -4.74 3.60
CA PRO A 39 8.03 -5.03 3.78
C PRO A 39 7.22 -4.62 2.55
N TYR A 40 6.68 -5.60 1.83
CA TYR A 40 5.69 -5.37 0.77
C TYR A 40 4.29 -5.30 1.39
N THR A 41 3.85 -4.10 1.78
CA THR A 41 2.55 -3.91 2.45
C THR A 41 1.39 -4.12 1.47
N SER A 42 0.66 -5.22 1.63
CA SER A 42 -0.57 -5.50 0.89
C SER A 42 -1.60 -6.16 1.82
N GLY A 43 -2.90 -5.97 1.55
CA GLY A 43 -3.96 -6.57 2.36
C GLY A 43 -5.37 -6.12 1.96
N PRO A 44 -6.42 -6.68 2.59
CA PRO A 44 -7.80 -6.28 2.35
C PRO A 44 -8.04 -4.80 2.66
N LEU A 45 -8.80 -4.11 1.81
CA LEU A 45 -9.11 -2.69 2.00
C LEU A 45 -9.77 -2.43 3.36
N LEU A 46 -10.72 -3.26 3.77
CA LEU A 46 -11.42 -3.12 5.04
C LEU A 46 -10.45 -3.08 6.22
N THR A 47 -9.42 -3.92 6.22
CA THR A 47 -8.39 -3.95 7.26
C THR A 47 -7.55 -2.67 7.25
N GLN A 48 -7.18 -2.16 6.07
CA GLN A 48 -6.41 -0.93 5.95
C GLN A 48 -7.21 0.29 6.40
N VAL A 49 -8.48 0.37 5.99
CA VAL A 49 -9.41 1.42 6.42
C VAL A 49 -9.61 1.37 7.92
N ALA A 50 -9.88 0.20 8.50
CA ALA A 50 -10.04 0.05 9.95
C ALA A 50 -8.80 0.51 10.73
N LYS A 51 -7.59 0.23 10.23
CA LYS A 51 -6.35 0.74 10.83
C LYS A 51 -6.29 2.27 10.79
N ALA A 52 -6.57 2.88 9.66
CA ALA A 52 -6.58 4.34 9.52
C ALA A 52 -7.58 5.00 10.48
N TRP A 53 -8.81 4.49 10.53
CA TRP A 53 -9.84 4.96 11.46
C TRP A 53 -9.44 4.82 12.92
N ARG A 54 -8.84 3.69 13.30
CA ARG A 54 -8.32 3.47 14.66
C ARG A 54 -7.22 4.49 15.01
N THR A 55 -6.29 4.76 14.08
CA THR A 55 -5.24 5.75 14.29
C THR A 55 -5.83 7.14 14.49
N ILE A 56 -6.76 7.56 13.63
CA ILE A 56 -7.45 8.85 13.76
C ILE A 56 -8.14 8.94 15.13
N ALA A 57 -8.96 7.95 15.49
CA ALA A 57 -9.69 7.94 16.76
C ALA A 57 -8.74 8.02 17.98
N THR A 58 -7.60 7.32 17.92
CA THR A 58 -6.59 7.36 19.00
C THR A 58 -5.95 8.73 19.13
N LEU A 59 -5.60 9.36 18.01
CA LEU A 59 -4.95 10.68 17.99
C LEU A 59 -5.93 11.84 18.23
N SER A 60 -7.24 11.62 18.08
CA SER A 60 -8.28 12.60 18.42
C SER A 60 -8.54 12.71 19.92
N LEU A 61 -8.09 11.74 20.73
CA LEU A 61 -8.18 11.81 22.19
C LEU A 61 -7.03 12.67 22.74
N PRO A 62 -7.24 13.39 23.86
CA PRO A 62 -6.17 14.15 24.49
C PRO A 62 -5.02 13.22 24.89
N ALA A 63 -3.79 13.69 24.68
CA ALA A 63 -2.59 12.98 25.15
C ALA A 63 -2.70 12.77 26.67
N ARG A 64 -2.45 11.53 27.11
CA ARG A 64 -2.37 11.21 28.54
C ARG A 64 -1.10 11.77 29.15
#